data_AF-A0A662FYI9-F1
#
_entry.id   AF-A0A662FYI9-F1
#
_cell.length_a   1.000
_cell.length_b   1.000
_cell.length_c   1.000
_cell.angle_alpha   90.00
_cell.angle_beta   90.00
_cell.angle_gamma   90.00
#
_symmetry.space_group_name_H-M   'P 1'
#
loop_
_entity.id
_entity.type
_entity.pdbx_description
1 polymer ?
#
loop_
_entity_poly.entity_id
_entity_poly.type
_entity_poly.pdbx_seq_one_letter_code
_entity_poly.pdbx_strand_id
1 'polypeptide(L)'
;MFTRYRRDTALYTNLINRNIQKKFDNLSKTELEFMSEVARADFINFVMVEEGFLYEENGEELAFDAIIYYIEEEPLRIDALLSEWIDVWSWKWKQRVKLVLQDDPSMVKAEQLLNQKLSPVIPRIKNYNWFRRFTLGSLINVNEVCFTNLLSDSIVKGALFKVAKTLPPDKVVEIIEKNPMFVIEEIVSRVKELKAFKGNLVVVRLNPKFFEERRERLVEWW
;
A
#
# COMPACT_ATOMS: atom_id res chain seq x y z
N MET A 1 5.93 -28.84 -4.27
CA MET A 1 6.00 -27.49 -3.65
C MET A 1 5.74 -26.39 -4.68
N PHE A 2 6.55 -26.28 -5.75
CA PHE A 2 6.36 -25.26 -6.81
C PHE A 2 4.99 -25.27 -7.51
N THR A 3 4.39 -26.45 -7.72
CA THR A 3 3.08 -26.58 -8.38
C THR A 3 1.93 -26.07 -7.51
N ARG A 4 1.98 -26.32 -6.20
CA ARG A 4 0.99 -25.87 -5.22
C ARG A 4 1.04 -24.35 -5.06
N TYR A 5 2.21 -23.79 -4.79
CA TYR A 5 2.38 -22.33 -4.68
C TYR A 5 1.91 -21.56 -5.92
N ARG A 6 2.18 -22.09 -7.12
CA ARG A 6 1.70 -21.51 -8.38
C ARG A 6 0.18 -21.57 -8.50
N ARG A 7 -0.45 -22.68 -8.09
CA ARG A 7 -1.92 -22.81 -8.04
C ARG A 7 -2.52 -21.78 -7.09
N ASP A 8 -1.99 -21.71 -5.88
CA ASP A 8 -2.52 -20.88 -4.80
C ASP A 8 -2.41 -19.39 -5.17
N THR A 9 -1.28 -18.99 -5.75
CA THR A 9 -1.10 -17.63 -6.29
C THR A 9 -2.13 -17.32 -7.40
N ALA A 10 -2.41 -18.27 -8.28
CA ALA A 10 -3.39 -18.09 -9.35
C ALA A 10 -4.83 -17.99 -8.82
N LEU A 11 -5.19 -18.80 -7.81
CA LEU A 11 -6.49 -18.75 -7.14
C LEU A 11 -6.71 -17.37 -6.51
N TYR A 12 -5.75 -16.90 -5.71
CA TYR A 12 -5.83 -15.58 -5.08
C TYR A 12 -5.90 -14.45 -6.12
N THR A 13 -5.09 -14.53 -7.17
CA THR A 13 -5.09 -13.52 -8.25
C THR A 13 -6.44 -13.47 -8.97
N ASN A 14 -7.03 -14.62 -9.29
CA ASN A 14 -8.34 -14.67 -9.94
C ASN A 14 -9.45 -14.11 -9.05
N LEU A 15 -9.38 -14.37 -7.74
CA LEU A 15 -10.33 -13.84 -6.77
C LEU A 15 -10.30 -12.31 -6.72
N ILE A 16 -9.11 -11.71 -6.63
CA ILE A 16 -8.95 -10.25 -6.62
C ILE A 16 -9.35 -9.63 -7.96
N ASN A 17 -8.90 -10.19 -9.08
CA ASN A 17 -9.27 -9.71 -10.43
C ASN A 17 -10.78 -9.63 -10.61
N ARG A 18 -11.50 -10.71 -10.25
CA ARG A 18 -12.95 -10.78 -10.37
C ARG A 18 -13.65 -9.71 -9.52
N ASN A 19 -13.14 -9.43 -8.33
CA ASN A 19 -13.73 -8.42 -7.45
C ASN A 19 -13.44 -6.99 -7.90
N ILE A 20 -12.26 -6.72 -8.44
CA ILE A 20 -11.94 -5.41 -9.05
C ILE A 20 -12.84 -5.17 -10.27
N GLN A 21 -12.98 -6.14 -11.16
CA GLN A 21 -13.85 -6.02 -12.35
C GLN A 21 -15.32 -5.76 -12.00
N LYS A 22 -15.80 -6.21 -10.83
CA LYS A 22 -17.15 -5.90 -10.33
C LYS A 22 -17.29 -4.45 -9.82
N LYS A 23 -16.20 -3.79 -9.43
CA LYS A 23 -16.21 -2.43 -8.84
C LYS A 23 -15.79 -1.33 -9.82
N PHE A 24 -15.14 -1.72 -10.91
CA PHE A 24 -14.57 -0.83 -11.90
C PHE A 24 -14.93 -1.31 -13.30
N ASP A 25 -15.72 -0.50 -14.01
CA ASP A 25 -16.11 -0.77 -15.38
C ASP A 25 -15.00 -0.39 -16.37
N ASN A 26 -14.94 -1.09 -17.51
CA ASN A 26 -14.14 -0.74 -18.68
C ASN A 26 -12.62 -0.65 -18.48
N LEU A 27 -12.06 -1.32 -17.46
CA LEU A 27 -10.61 -1.41 -17.29
C LEU A 27 -9.93 -2.04 -18.52
N SER A 28 -8.77 -1.51 -18.93
CA SER A 28 -7.84 -2.24 -19.80
C SER A 28 -7.20 -3.41 -19.06
N LYS A 29 -6.57 -4.32 -19.82
CA LYS A 29 -5.82 -5.42 -19.24
C LYS A 29 -4.69 -4.89 -18.35
N THR A 30 -3.97 -3.89 -18.83
CA THR A 30 -2.89 -3.25 -18.07
C THR A 30 -3.40 -2.52 -16.82
N GLU A 31 -4.56 -1.85 -16.90
CA GLU A 31 -5.22 -1.22 -15.74
C GLU A 31 -5.58 -2.25 -14.68
N LEU A 32 -6.22 -3.35 -15.10
CA LEU A 32 -6.60 -4.43 -14.21
C LEU A 32 -5.37 -5.07 -13.56
N GLU A 33 -4.33 -5.38 -14.34
CA GLU A 33 -3.10 -6.00 -13.82
C GLU A 33 -2.45 -5.14 -12.73
N PHE A 34 -2.28 -3.83 -12.99
CA PHE A 34 -1.72 -2.90 -12.02
C PHE A 34 -2.59 -2.76 -10.76
N MET A 35 -3.89 -2.54 -10.94
CA MET A 35 -4.83 -2.42 -9.83
C MET A 35 -4.84 -3.69 -8.96
N SER A 36 -4.81 -4.86 -9.60
CA SER A 36 -4.79 -6.15 -8.92
C SER A 36 -3.48 -6.42 -8.19
N GLU A 37 -2.35 -5.92 -8.68
CA GLU A 37 -1.08 -6.00 -7.94
C GLU A 37 -1.15 -5.22 -6.62
N VAL A 38 -1.62 -3.97 -6.68
CA VAL A 38 -1.79 -3.13 -5.49
C VAL A 38 -2.82 -3.72 -4.54
N ALA A 39 -3.98 -4.11 -5.07
CA ALA A 39 -5.07 -4.73 -4.31
C ALA A 39 -4.64 -6.01 -3.59
N ARG A 40 -3.85 -6.88 -4.24
CA ARG A 40 -3.36 -8.12 -3.62
C ARG A 40 -2.46 -7.83 -2.42
N ALA A 41 -1.56 -6.86 -2.54
CA ALA A 41 -0.68 -6.46 -1.43
C ALA A 41 -1.49 -5.81 -0.29
N ASP A 42 -2.42 -4.92 -0.62
CA ASP A 42 -3.28 -4.25 0.35
C ASP A 42 -4.22 -5.20 1.10
N PHE A 43 -4.75 -6.23 0.42
CA PHE A 43 -5.62 -7.20 1.06
C PHE A 43 -4.86 -8.17 1.96
N ILE A 44 -3.62 -8.56 1.60
CA ILE A 44 -2.74 -9.29 2.53
C ILE A 44 -2.53 -8.46 3.80
N ASN A 45 -2.22 -7.17 3.65
CA ASN A 45 -2.03 -6.27 4.78
C ASN A 45 -3.30 -6.12 5.64
N PHE A 46 -4.47 -6.05 5.00
CA PHE A 46 -5.75 -6.05 5.70
C PHE A 46 -5.94 -7.31 6.53
N VAL A 47 -5.76 -8.50 5.92
CA VAL A 47 -5.87 -9.80 6.63
C VAL A 47 -4.84 -9.93 7.73
N MET A 48 -3.62 -9.43 7.55
CA MET A 48 -2.61 -9.39 8.62
C MET A 48 -3.09 -8.62 9.86
N VAL A 49 -3.89 -7.57 9.68
CA VAL A 49 -4.44 -6.80 10.79
C VAL A 49 -5.64 -7.51 11.40
N GLU A 50 -6.60 -7.94 10.59
CA GLU A 50 -7.83 -8.60 11.05
C GLU A 50 -7.56 -9.91 11.79
N GLU A 51 -6.59 -10.71 11.32
CA GLU A 51 -6.22 -12.00 11.92
C GLU A 51 -5.10 -11.87 12.96
N GLY A 52 -4.58 -10.66 13.20
CA GLY A 52 -3.56 -10.40 14.22
C GLY A 52 -2.13 -10.83 13.86
N PHE A 53 -1.83 -11.09 12.59
CA PHE A 53 -0.50 -11.48 12.10
C PHE A 53 0.48 -10.32 11.90
N LEU A 54 0.04 -9.06 12.09
CA LEU A 54 0.82 -7.86 11.78
C LEU A 54 2.25 -7.85 12.35
N TYR A 55 2.43 -8.38 13.56
CA TYR A 55 3.72 -8.37 14.26
C TYR A 55 4.48 -9.69 14.20
N GLU A 56 3.91 -10.71 13.56
CA GLU A 56 4.58 -11.99 13.35
C GLU A 56 5.75 -11.86 12.38
N GLU A 57 6.76 -12.70 12.52
CA GLU A 57 7.95 -12.68 11.65
C GLU A 57 7.56 -12.95 10.19
N ASN A 58 6.72 -13.97 9.98
CA ASN A 58 6.18 -14.41 8.69
C ASN A 58 4.72 -13.97 8.47
N GLY A 59 4.31 -12.82 9.00
CA GLY A 59 2.91 -12.37 8.97
C GLY A 59 2.28 -12.31 7.57
N GLU A 60 3.04 -11.92 6.54
CA GLU A 60 2.56 -11.92 5.15
C GLU A 60 2.26 -13.34 4.63
N GLU A 61 3.12 -14.31 4.96
CA GLU A 61 2.94 -15.72 4.60
C GLU A 61 1.73 -16.31 5.34
N LEU A 62 1.60 -16.03 6.64
CA LEU A 62 0.45 -16.45 7.45
C LEU A 62 -0.87 -15.88 6.89
N ALA A 63 -0.90 -14.60 6.52
CA ALA A 63 -2.07 -13.99 5.92
C ALA A 63 -2.39 -14.59 4.55
N PHE A 64 -1.39 -14.86 3.72
CA PHE A 64 -1.58 -15.53 2.44
C PHE A 64 -2.14 -16.94 2.62
N ASP A 65 -1.55 -17.74 3.51
CA ASP A 65 -2.02 -19.10 3.79
C ASP A 65 -3.44 -19.11 4.36
N ALA A 66 -3.78 -18.14 5.23
CA ALA A 66 -5.13 -17.95 5.74
C ALA A 66 -6.12 -17.62 4.61
N ILE A 67 -5.76 -16.72 3.68
CA ILE A 67 -6.58 -16.41 2.50
C ILE A 67 -6.84 -17.66 1.68
N ILE A 68 -5.80 -18.46 1.37
CA ILE A 68 -5.94 -19.69 0.59
C ILE A 68 -6.83 -20.70 1.31
N TYR A 69 -6.63 -20.88 2.62
CA TYR A 69 -7.48 -21.72 3.44
C TYR A 69 -8.95 -21.27 3.38
N TYR A 70 -9.25 -19.97 3.51
CA TYR A 70 -10.62 -19.48 3.43
C TYR A 70 -11.25 -19.63 2.03
N ILE A 71 -10.44 -19.53 0.96
CA ILE A 71 -10.93 -19.78 -0.40
C ILE A 71 -11.40 -21.23 -0.55
N GLU A 72 -10.68 -22.18 0.04
CA GLU A 72 -10.89 -23.62 -0.18
C GLU A 72 -11.88 -24.22 0.82
N GLU A 73 -11.78 -23.80 2.09
CA GLU A 73 -12.45 -24.46 3.22
C GLU A 73 -13.53 -23.58 3.87
N GLU A 74 -13.41 -22.25 3.81
CA GLU A 74 -14.35 -21.30 4.45
C GLU A 74 -14.87 -20.21 3.49
N PRO A 75 -15.57 -20.58 2.39
CA PRO A 75 -15.93 -19.64 1.32
C PRO A 75 -16.80 -18.47 1.78
N LEU A 76 -17.62 -18.64 2.83
CA LEU A 76 -18.42 -17.56 3.42
C LEU A 76 -17.56 -16.54 4.17
N ARG A 77 -16.47 -16.98 4.82
CA ARG A 77 -15.57 -16.08 5.54
C ARG A 77 -14.77 -15.20 4.59
N ILE A 78 -14.21 -15.79 3.53
CA ILE A 78 -13.48 -15.01 2.53
C ILE A 78 -14.41 -14.02 1.80
N ASP A 79 -15.66 -14.40 1.53
CA ASP A 79 -16.63 -13.51 0.89
C ASP A 79 -16.99 -12.31 1.80
N ALA A 80 -17.15 -12.55 3.10
CA ALA A 80 -17.39 -11.48 4.08
C ALA A 80 -16.20 -10.52 4.19
N LEU A 81 -14.98 -11.05 4.42
CA LEU A 81 -13.75 -10.25 4.52
C LEU A 81 -13.50 -9.44 3.25
N LEU A 82 -13.64 -10.06 2.08
CA LEU A 82 -13.45 -9.37 0.81
C LEU A 82 -14.51 -8.31 0.58
N SER A 83 -15.77 -8.57 0.89
CA SER A 83 -16.85 -7.61 0.65
C SER A 83 -16.66 -6.36 1.50
N GLU A 84 -16.31 -6.52 2.78
CA GLU A 84 -15.99 -5.41 3.67
C GLU A 84 -14.81 -4.58 3.14
N TRP A 85 -13.73 -5.26 2.78
CA TRP A 85 -12.51 -4.58 2.34
C TRP A 85 -12.63 -3.94 0.95
N ILE A 86 -13.18 -4.65 -0.05
CA ILE A 86 -13.14 -4.20 -1.46
C ILE A 86 -14.00 -2.96 -1.69
N ASP A 87 -15.11 -2.81 -0.95
CA ASP A 87 -15.95 -1.62 -1.02
C ASP A 87 -15.18 -0.39 -0.54
N VAL A 88 -14.54 -0.49 0.62
CA VAL A 88 -13.72 0.59 1.17
C VAL A 88 -12.49 0.84 0.29
N TRP A 89 -11.79 -0.20 -0.13
CA TRP A 89 -10.61 -0.12 -0.99
C TRP A 89 -10.92 0.56 -2.32
N SER A 90 -12.01 0.18 -2.99
CA SER A 90 -12.39 0.76 -4.27
C SER A 90 -12.75 2.24 -4.17
N TRP A 91 -13.39 2.64 -3.06
CA TRP A 91 -13.66 4.04 -2.78
C TRP A 91 -12.37 4.82 -2.50
N LYS A 92 -11.47 4.28 -1.68
CA LYS A 92 -10.17 4.88 -1.40
C LYS A 92 -9.31 5.00 -2.64
N TRP A 93 -9.29 4.00 -3.52
CA TRP A 93 -8.61 4.09 -4.81
C TRP A 93 -9.06 5.31 -5.60
N LYS A 94 -10.39 5.47 -5.78
CA LYS A 94 -10.98 6.61 -6.53
C LYS A 94 -10.66 7.97 -5.91
N GLN A 95 -10.45 8.03 -4.59
CA GLN A 95 -10.15 9.27 -3.87
C GLN A 95 -8.67 9.61 -3.79
N ARG A 96 -7.82 8.60 -3.62
CA ARG A 96 -6.41 8.76 -3.25
C ARG A 96 -5.49 8.69 -4.46
N VAL A 97 -5.90 8.04 -5.55
CA VAL A 97 -5.03 7.75 -6.68
C VAL A 97 -5.26 8.75 -7.82
N LYS A 98 -4.22 9.53 -8.12
CA LYS A 98 -4.17 10.39 -9.30
C LYS A 98 -3.29 9.74 -10.36
N LEU A 99 -3.87 9.45 -11.52
CA LEU A 99 -3.11 8.98 -12.68
C LEU A 99 -2.53 10.18 -13.44
N VAL A 100 -1.23 10.15 -13.75
CA VAL A 100 -0.54 11.22 -14.49
C VAL A 100 0.31 10.66 -15.63
N LEU A 101 0.52 11.47 -16.66
CA LEU A 101 1.41 11.14 -17.80
C LEU A 101 2.86 11.54 -17.55
N GLN A 102 3.08 12.56 -16.73
CA GLN A 102 4.38 13.11 -16.40
C GLN A 102 4.43 13.46 -14.92
N ASP A 103 5.62 13.32 -14.35
CA ASP A 103 5.86 13.63 -12.94
C ASP A 103 5.91 15.15 -12.74
N ASP A 104 5.42 15.60 -11.58
CA ASP A 104 5.57 16.99 -11.17
C ASP A 104 7.04 17.22 -10.75
N PRO A 105 7.80 18.11 -11.42
CA PRO A 105 9.21 18.34 -11.10
C PRO A 105 9.45 18.76 -9.64
N SER A 106 8.48 19.42 -9.00
CA SER A 106 8.57 19.81 -7.60
C SER A 106 8.48 18.60 -6.66
N MET A 107 7.60 17.64 -6.97
CA MET A 107 7.42 16.41 -6.20
C MET A 107 8.65 15.50 -6.34
N VAL A 108 9.19 15.38 -7.55
CA VAL A 108 10.43 14.61 -7.81
C VAL A 108 11.59 15.18 -6.99
N LYS A 109 11.77 16.50 -6.97
CA LYS A 109 12.82 17.15 -6.17
C LYS A 109 12.63 16.91 -4.66
N ALA A 110 11.40 16.98 -4.17
CA ALA A 110 11.10 16.72 -2.77
C ALA A 110 11.42 15.27 -2.38
N GLU A 111 11.06 14.31 -3.22
CA GLU A 111 11.38 12.90 -3.03
C GLU A 111 12.89 12.64 -3.05
N GLN A 112 13.62 13.24 -4.01
CA GLN A 112 15.07 13.15 -4.08
C GLN A 112 15.75 13.67 -2.83
N LEU A 113 15.32 14.83 -2.31
CA LEU A 113 15.85 15.40 -1.08
C LEU A 113 15.57 14.49 0.12
N LEU A 114 14.36 13.96 0.22
CA LEU A 114 13.97 13.03 1.27
C LEU A 114 14.86 11.76 1.23
N ASN A 115 15.03 11.16 0.07
CA ASN A 115 15.86 9.96 -0.12
C ASN A 115 17.35 10.25 0.16
N GLN A 116 17.85 11.43 -0.22
CA GLN A 116 19.22 11.86 0.07
C GLN A 116 19.46 11.95 1.58
N LYS A 117 18.51 12.50 2.34
CA LYS A 117 18.63 12.65 3.79
C LYS A 117 18.45 11.34 4.55
N LEU A 118 17.60 10.44 4.07
CA LEU A 118 17.19 9.25 4.82
C LEU A 118 17.93 7.97 4.42
N SER A 119 18.49 7.88 3.22
CA SER A 119 19.28 6.71 2.80
C SER A 119 20.45 6.35 3.75
N PRO A 120 21.20 7.29 4.37
CA PRO A 120 22.21 6.94 5.36
C PRO A 120 21.65 6.66 6.77
N VAL A 121 20.36 6.92 7.01
CA VAL A 121 19.72 6.84 8.34
C VAL A 121 18.90 5.57 8.48
N ILE A 122 18.00 5.28 7.54
CA ILE A 122 17.03 4.18 7.63
C ILE A 122 17.68 2.81 7.92
N PRO A 123 18.77 2.40 7.22
CA PRO A 123 19.39 1.10 7.47
C PRO A 123 19.95 0.93 8.89
N ARG A 124 20.13 2.03 9.63
CA ARG A 124 20.69 2.05 10.99
C ARG A 124 19.62 2.13 12.08
N ILE A 125 18.36 2.38 11.74
CA ILE A 125 17.26 2.40 12.69
C ILE A 125 16.73 0.98 12.87
N LYS A 126 17.08 0.34 13.99
CA LYS A 126 16.68 -1.05 14.30
C LYS A 126 15.17 -1.27 14.25
N ASN A 127 14.40 -0.27 14.70
CA ASN A 127 12.93 -0.36 14.81
C ASN A 127 12.19 0.13 13.55
N TYR A 128 12.87 0.34 12.42
CA TYR A 128 12.23 0.89 11.21
C TYR A 128 11.05 0.03 10.73
N ASN A 129 11.24 -1.29 10.65
CA ASN A 129 10.17 -2.22 10.24
C ASN A 129 9.02 -2.23 11.24
N TRP A 130 9.31 -2.10 12.54
CA TRP A 130 8.27 -1.98 13.56
C TRP A 130 7.44 -0.70 13.36
N PHE A 131 8.09 0.44 13.08
CA PHE A 131 7.37 1.69 12.77
C PHE A 131 6.49 1.56 11.53
N ARG A 132 6.98 0.87 10.48
CA ARG A 132 6.18 0.59 9.28
C ARG A 132 4.95 -0.27 9.59
N ARG A 133 5.12 -1.35 10.35
CA ARG A 133 4.02 -2.24 10.78
C ARG A 133 3.01 -1.49 11.66
N PHE A 134 3.49 -0.73 12.65
CA PHE A 134 2.64 0.13 13.48
C PHE A 134 1.83 1.14 12.65
N THR A 135 2.47 1.77 11.66
CA THR A 135 1.79 2.70 10.75
C THR A 135 0.75 1.98 9.89
N LEU A 136 1.06 0.80 9.37
CA LEU A 136 0.15 -0.02 8.57
C LEU A 136 -1.11 -0.37 9.35
N GLY A 137 -0.97 -0.89 10.58
CA GLY A 137 -2.11 -1.16 11.46
C GLY A 137 -2.92 0.10 11.76
N SER A 138 -2.23 1.22 12.02
CA SER A 138 -2.88 2.51 12.26
C SER A 138 -3.70 3.01 11.06
N LEU A 139 -3.21 2.79 9.84
CA LEU A 139 -3.91 3.16 8.59
C LEU A 139 -5.17 2.31 8.37
N ILE A 140 -5.05 0.98 8.53
CA ILE A 140 -6.18 0.05 8.37
C ILE A 140 -7.27 0.36 9.41
N ASN A 141 -6.91 0.61 10.66
CA ASN A 141 -7.85 1.00 11.73
C ASN A 141 -8.64 2.30 11.44
N VAL A 142 -8.18 3.13 10.50
CA VAL A 142 -8.90 4.34 10.06
C VAL A 142 -9.45 4.23 8.64
N ASN A 143 -9.57 3.01 8.12
CA ASN A 143 -10.06 2.67 6.78
C ASN A 143 -9.20 3.21 5.63
N GLU A 144 -7.93 3.55 5.87
CA GLU A 144 -6.96 3.82 4.80
C GLU A 144 -6.33 2.49 4.35
N VAL A 145 -7.10 1.72 3.59
CA VAL A 145 -6.75 0.35 3.17
C VAL A 145 -6.15 0.26 1.77
N CYS A 146 -5.89 1.40 1.11
CA CYS A 146 -5.36 1.46 -0.26
C CYS A 146 -3.93 2.04 -0.28
N PHE A 147 -3.02 1.40 -1.02
CA PHE A 147 -1.59 1.73 -1.06
C PHE A 147 -0.92 1.71 0.33
N THR A 148 -1.35 0.79 1.19
CA THR A 148 -0.94 0.69 2.60
C THR A 148 0.58 0.58 2.79
N ASN A 149 1.28 -0.18 1.94
CA ASN A 149 2.74 -0.31 1.97
C ASN A 149 3.47 1.00 1.64
N LEU A 150 2.97 1.75 0.65
CA LEU A 150 3.52 3.03 0.24
C LEU A 150 3.24 4.11 1.28
N LEU A 151 2.00 4.17 1.78
CA LEU A 151 1.59 5.13 2.80
C LEU A 151 2.33 4.88 4.12
N SER A 152 2.44 3.63 4.56
CA SER A 152 3.20 3.31 5.78
C SER A 152 4.66 3.74 5.69
N ASP A 153 5.34 3.42 4.59
CA ASP A 153 6.74 3.80 4.39
C ASP A 153 6.91 5.33 4.29
N SER A 154 6.06 6.01 3.52
CA SER A 154 6.13 7.47 3.34
C SER A 154 5.84 8.26 4.62
N ILE A 155 4.90 7.81 5.45
CA ILE A 155 4.60 8.44 6.75
C ILE A 155 5.79 8.29 7.70
N VAL A 156 6.36 7.08 7.82
CA VAL A 156 7.55 6.85 8.66
C VAL A 156 8.72 7.71 8.17
N LYS A 157 8.98 7.72 6.86
CA LYS A 157 9.99 8.60 6.26
C LYS A 157 9.74 10.07 6.56
N GLY A 158 8.49 10.54 6.47
CA GLY A 158 8.10 11.91 6.81
C GLY A 158 8.43 12.27 8.26
N ALA A 159 8.14 11.37 9.21
CA ALA A 159 8.47 11.54 10.63
C ALA A 159 9.99 11.67 10.84
N LEU A 160 10.78 10.77 10.24
CA LEU A 160 12.24 10.80 10.33
C LEU A 160 12.85 12.05 9.67
N PHE A 161 12.27 12.48 8.53
CA PHE A 161 12.75 13.63 7.77
C PHE A 161 12.66 14.94 8.58
N LYS A 162 11.68 15.06 9.49
CA LYS A 162 11.56 16.25 10.37
C LYS A 162 12.84 16.51 11.17
N VAL A 163 13.57 15.45 11.54
CA VAL A 163 14.84 15.52 12.29
C VAL A 163 16.03 15.51 11.32
N ALA A 164 16.00 14.65 10.30
CA ALA A 164 17.09 14.50 9.34
C ALA A 164 17.33 15.72 8.44
N LYS A 165 16.34 16.62 8.31
CA LYS A 165 16.51 17.86 7.55
C LYS A 165 17.55 18.80 8.18
N THR A 166 17.73 18.78 9.50
CA THR A 166 18.63 19.69 10.24
C THR A 166 19.84 19.00 10.88
N LEU A 167 19.79 17.69 11.10
CA LEU A 167 20.83 16.97 11.83
C LEU A 167 21.62 15.99 10.94
N PRO A 168 22.90 15.72 11.26
CA PRO A 168 23.67 14.69 10.58
C PRO A 168 23.14 13.28 10.93
N PRO A 169 23.36 12.27 10.06
CA PRO A 169 22.79 10.94 10.21
C PRO A 169 23.02 10.28 11.58
N ASP A 170 24.22 10.40 12.15
CA ASP A 170 24.56 9.80 13.46
C ASP A 170 23.69 10.36 14.59
N LYS A 171 23.44 11.67 14.57
CA LYS A 171 22.60 12.34 15.57
C LYS A 171 21.13 12.02 15.38
N VAL A 172 20.68 11.85 14.14
CA VAL A 172 19.32 11.38 13.87
C VAL A 172 19.13 9.99 14.47
N VAL A 173 20.02 9.04 14.16
CA VAL A 173 19.93 7.67 14.70
C VAL A 173 19.95 7.69 16.23
N GLU A 174 20.87 8.44 16.86
CA GLU A 174 20.95 8.57 18.31
C GLU A 174 19.63 9.08 18.94
N ILE A 175 19.02 10.11 18.35
CA ILE A 175 17.76 10.68 18.86
C ILE A 175 16.61 9.70 18.73
N ILE A 176 16.50 9.03 17.58
CA ILE A 176 15.40 8.10 17.31
C ILE A 176 15.52 6.84 18.18
N GLU A 177 16.73 6.34 18.43
CA GLU A 177 16.94 5.21 19.33
C GLU A 177 16.68 5.56 20.80
N LYS A 178 17.03 6.77 21.24
CA LYS A 178 16.76 7.24 22.61
C LYS A 178 15.31 7.64 22.85
N ASN A 179 14.62 8.10 21.81
CA ASN A 179 13.23 8.55 21.89
C ASN A 179 12.40 8.03 20.69
N PRO A 180 12.07 6.73 20.67
CA PRO A 180 11.21 6.16 19.63
C PRO A 180 9.78 6.72 19.68
N MET A 181 9.34 7.24 20.84
CA MET A 181 8.01 7.83 21.01
C MET A 181 7.78 9.02 20.09
N PHE A 182 8.81 9.82 19.81
CA PHE A 182 8.72 10.91 18.85
C PHE A 182 8.19 10.42 17.48
N VAL A 183 8.71 9.30 16.96
CA VAL A 183 8.28 8.75 15.67
C VAL A 183 6.83 8.28 15.74
N ILE A 184 6.45 7.64 16.85
CA ILE A 184 5.08 7.15 17.07
C ILE A 184 4.09 8.31 17.11
N GLU A 185 4.39 9.37 17.85
CA GLU A 185 3.55 10.58 17.94
C GLU A 185 3.37 11.23 16.56
N GLU A 186 4.45 11.31 15.79
CA GLU A 186 4.43 11.83 14.43
C GLU A 186 3.59 10.98 13.48
N ILE A 187 3.70 9.64 13.57
CA ILE A 187 2.85 8.71 12.81
C ILE A 187 1.38 8.92 13.19
N VAL A 188 1.05 8.94 14.48
CA VAL A 188 -0.34 9.10 14.97
C VAL A 188 -0.92 10.44 14.52
N SER A 189 -0.15 11.53 14.61
CA SER A 189 -0.57 12.84 14.11
C SER A 189 -0.86 12.77 12.61
N ARG A 190 0.03 12.17 11.83
CA ARG A 190 -0.12 12.08 10.38
C ARG A 190 -1.31 11.22 9.96
N VAL A 191 -1.54 10.09 10.62
CA VAL A 191 -2.72 9.22 10.35
C VAL A 191 -4.02 9.98 10.63
N LYS A 192 -4.08 10.77 11.71
CA LYS A 192 -5.26 11.63 12.01
C LYS A 192 -5.50 12.67 10.93
N GLU A 193 -4.45 13.32 10.44
CA GLU A 193 -4.55 14.28 9.34
C GLU A 193 -5.06 13.62 8.05
N LEU A 194 -4.54 12.43 7.71
CA LEU A 194 -4.95 11.69 6.51
C LEU A 194 -6.42 11.31 6.54
N LYS A 195 -6.94 10.90 7.70
CA LYS A 195 -8.37 10.61 7.91
C LYS A 195 -9.25 11.81 7.56
N ALA A 196 -8.80 13.04 7.85
CA ALA A 196 -9.53 14.27 7.55
C ALA A 196 -9.27 14.82 6.14
N PHE A 197 -8.16 14.42 5.51
CA PHE A 197 -7.72 14.95 4.22
C PHE A 197 -8.61 14.47 3.07
N LYS A 198 -9.14 15.42 2.29
CA LYS A 198 -9.90 15.15 1.06
C LYS A 198 -9.02 15.45 -0.15
N GLY A 199 -8.47 14.40 -0.75
CA GLY A 199 -7.63 14.55 -1.93
C GLY A 199 -6.75 13.34 -2.20
N ASN A 200 -6.00 13.45 -3.31
CA ASN A 200 -5.07 12.43 -3.77
C ASN A 200 -3.85 12.35 -2.86
N LEU A 201 -3.44 11.13 -2.52
CA LEU A 201 -2.24 10.82 -1.74
C LEU A 201 -1.19 10.08 -2.55
N VAL A 202 -1.60 9.43 -3.65
CA VAL A 202 -0.74 8.62 -4.49
C VAL A 202 -0.85 9.14 -5.92
N VAL A 203 0.30 9.42 -6.52
CA VAL A 203 0.40 9.79 -7.92
C VAL A 203 1.01 8.61 -8.67
N VAL A 204 0.25 8.02 -9.58
CA VAL A 204 0.71 6.90 -10.40
C VAL A 204 0.99 7.41 -11.79
N ARG A 205 2.22 7.21 -12.25
CA ARG A 205 2.59 7.53 -13.62
C ARG A 205 2.17 6.41 -14.56
N LEU A 206 1.36 6.76 -15.56
CA LEU A 206 0.99 5.85 -16.64
C LEU A 206 2.06 5.87 -17.73
N ASN A 207 2.49 4.69 -18.18
CA ASN A 207 3.29 4.57 -19.39
C ASN A 207 2.45 5.00 -20.59
N PRO A 208 2.90 5.86 -21.52
CA PRO A 208 2.11 6.28 -22.69
C PRO A 208 1.46 5.15 -23.49
N LYS A 209 2.06 3.94 -23.50
CA LYS A 209 1.48 2.72 -24.10
C LYS A 209 0.12 2.30 -23.51
N PHE A 210 -0.22 2.74 -22.29
CA PHE A 210 -1.55 2.56 -21.69
C PHE A 210 -2.69 3.06 -22.57
N PHE A 211 -2.43 4.09 -23.38
CA PHE A 211 -3.45 4.73 -24.20
C PHE A 211 -3.56 4.12 -25.60
N GLU A 212 -2.64 3.24 -26.01
CA GLU A 212 -2.72 2.53 -27.29
C GLU A 212 -3.83 1.46 -27.24
N GLU A 213 -3.93 0.69 -26.14
CA GLU A 213 -4.98 -0.33 -25.92
C GLU A 213 -6.41 0.25 -25.83
N ARG A 214 -6.56 1.51 -25.37
CA ARG A 214 -7.87 2.20 -25.37
C ARG A 214 -8.22 2.75 -26.75
N ARG A 215 -7.23 3.08 -27.58
CA ARG A 215 -7.46 3.63 -28.92
C ARG A 215 -7.92 2.55 -29.89
N GLU A 216 -7.36 1.34 -29.81
CA GLU A 216 -7.80 0.18 -30.62
C GLU A 216 -9.28 -0.16 -30.39
N ARG A 217 -9.74 -0.15 -29.12
CA ARG A 217 -11.16 -0.37 -28.77
C ARG A 217 -12.13 0.70 -29.27
N LEU A 218 -11.65 1.92 -29.57
CA LEU A 218 -12.49 2.98 -30.14
C LEU A 218 -12.55 2.92 -31.66
N VAL A 219 -11.58 2.25 -32.32
CA VAL A 219 -11.54 2.08 -33.77
C VAL A 219 -12.41 0.91 -34.23
N GLU A 220 -12.60 -0.12 -33.41
CA GLU A 220 -13.50 -1.26 -33.74
C GLU A 220 -15.00 -0.91 -33.79
N TRP A 221 -15.40 0.30 -33.38
CA TRP A 221 -16.78 0.77 -33.38
C TRP A 221 -17.09 1.78 -34.51
N TRP A 222 -16.22 1.90 -35.52
CA TRP A 222 -16.44 2.68 -36.74
C TRP A 222 -16.28 1.83 -38.01
#